data_AF-A0A3B9DEC8-F1
#
_entry.id   AF-A0A3B9DEC8-F1
#
_cell.length_a   1.000
_cell.length_b   1.000
_cell.length_c   1.000
_cell.angle_alpha   90.00
_cell.angle_beta   90.00
_cell.angle_gamma   90.00
#
_symmetry.space_group_name_H-M   'P 1'
#
loop_
_entity.id
_entity.type
_entity.pdbx_description
1 polymer ?
#
loop_
_entity_poly.entity_id
_entity_poly.type
_entity_poly.pdbx_seq_one_letter_code
_entity_poly.pdbx_strand_id
1 'polypeptide(L)'
;MFTGIVILTSCSVSPARQAKIDEFEQTIPTCVSDSDCRQKWEIARAWVLENSDFAIRSETNERIMATSNITTNSGQGVTVIRMSEGNGYQILVNVECFNSFGCPGMLDAQIDFNRTVNAVSN
;
A
#
# COMPACT_ATOMS: atom_id res chain seq x y z
N MET A 1 -7.29 15.61 49.44
CA MET A 1 -8.14 14.57 48.84
C MET A 1 -8.69 15.14 47.54
N PHE A 2 -8.32 14.56 46.39
CA PHE A 2 -9.05 14.54 45.11
C PHE A 2 -8.08 13.98 44.04
N THR A 3 -7.96 12.67 43.99
CA THR A 3 -7.28 11.97 42.89
C THR A 3 -8.30 11.84 41.76
N GLY A 4 -8.20 12.71 40.75
CA GLY A 4 -9.05 12.65 39.56
C GLY A 4 -8.61 11.49 38.66
N ILE A 5 -9.51 10.53 38.44
CA ILE A 5 -9.34 9.47 37.45
C ILE A 5 -9.77 10.03 36.09
N VAL A 6 -8.81 10.17 35.18
CA VAL A 6 -9.06 10.49 33.76
C VAL A 6 -9.32 9.16 33.04
N ILE A 7 -10.56 8.93 32.62
CA ILE A 7 -10.93 7.76 31.83
C ILE A 7 -10.65 8.11 30.36
N LEU A 8 -9.60 7.52 29.79
CA LEU A 8 -9.31 7.62 28.35
C LEU A 8 -10.35 6.77 27.60
N THR A 9 -11.30 7.42 26.94
CA THR A 9 -12.22 6.77 26.00
C THR A 9 -11.43 6.32 24.76
N SER A 10 -11.21 5.03 24.59
CA SER A 10 -10.62 4.47 23.37
C SER A 10 -11.60 4.64 22.19
N CYS A 11 -11.19 5.33 21.14
CA CYS A 11 -11.90 5.28 19.86
C CYS A 11 -11.84 3.83 19.35
N SER A 12 -12.93 3.07 19.45
CA SER A 12 -12.97 1.68 18.98
C SER A 12 -13.02 1.65 17.46
N VAL A 13 -11.98 1.11 16.82
CA VAL A 13 -12.03 0.72 15.40
C VAL A 13 -13.05 -0.42 15.26
N SER A 14 -13.87 -0.41 14.21
CA SER A 14 -14.83 -1.50 14.00
C SER A 14 -14.12 -2.82 13.71
N PRO A 15 -14.65 -3.98 14.14
CA PRO A 15 -14.03 -5.27 13.87
C PRO A 15 -13.77 -5.53 12.38
N ALA A 16 -14.70 -5.09 11.52
CA ALA A 16 -14.56 -5.21 10.07
C ALA A 16 -13.40 -4.37 9.51
N ARG A 17 -13.13 -3.19 10.08
CA ARG A 17 -11.98 -2.37 9.69
C ARG A 17 -10.69 -2.99 10.18
N GLN A 18 -10.66 -3.53 11.40
CA GLN A 18 -9.49 -4.21 11.94
C GLN A 18 -9.11 -5.43 11.08
N ALA A 19 -10.08 -6.25 10.68
CA ALA A 19 -9.82 -7.41 9.83
C ALA A 19 -9.16 -7.05 8.49
N LYS A 20 -9.53 -5.90 7.89
CA LYS A 20 -8.88 -5.41 6.67
C LYS A 20 -7.44 -4.94 6.92
N ILE A 21 -7.19 -4.31 8.06
CA ILE A 21 -5.83 -3.90 8.45
C ILE A 21 -4.95 -5.14 8.64
N ASP A 22 -5.46 -6.12 9.38
CA ASP A 22 -4.77 -7.39 9.61
C ASP A 22 -4.50 -8.12 8.29
N GLU A 23 -5.48 -8.15 7.38
CA GLU A 23 -5.31 -8.74 6.05
C GLU A 23 -4.18 -8.04 5.28
N PHE A 24 -4.20 -6.71 5.22
CA PHE A 24 -3.15 -5.95 4.54
C PHE A 24 -1.77 -6.26 5.12
N GLU A 25 -1.62 -6.20 6.44
CA GLU A 25 -0.34 -6.42 7.13
C GLU A 25 0.19 -7.86 6.94
N GLN A 26 -0.70 -8.86 6.95
CA GLN A 26 -0.32 -10.27 6.82
C GLN A 26 -0.05 -10.70 5.38
N THR A 27 -0.50 -9.92 4.39
CA THR A 27 -0.42 -10.30 2.96
C THR A 27 0.58 -9.46 2.17
N ILE A 28 1.44 -8.67 2.83
CA ILE A 28 2.49 -7.91 2.13
C ILE A 28 3.32 -8.87 1.26
N PRO A 29 3.38 -8.66 -0.06
CA PRO A 29 4.09 -9.56 -0.95
C PRO A 29 5.57 -9.65 -0.61
N THR A 30 6.08 -10.88 -0.57
CA THR A 30 7.50 -11.18 -0.41
C THR A 30 8.03 -11.97 -1.59
N CYS A 31 9.33 -11.87 -1.85
CA CYS A 31 10.01 -12.66 -2.87
C CYS A 31 11.44 -12.97 -2.44
N VAL A 32 11.99 -14.11 -2.88
CA VAL A 32 13.34 -14.55 -2.49
C VAL A 32 14.24 -14.82 -3.70
N SER A 33 13.72 -15.47 -4.75
CA SER A 33 14.51 -15.72 -5.96
C SER A 33 14.42 -14.55 -6.93
N ASP A 34 15.48 -14.34 -7.72
CA ASP A 34 15.50 -13.30 -8.76
C ASP A 34 14.32 -13.41 -9.73
N SER A 35 13.92 -14.63 -10.08
CA SER A 35 12.79 -14.87 -11.00
C SER A 35 11.46 -14.45 -10.38
N ASP A 36 11.19 -14.86 -9.14
CA ASP A 36 9.98 -14.49 -8.40
C ASP A 36 9.92 -12.98 -8.16
N CYS A 37 11.02 -12.40 -7.72
CA CYS A 37 11.13 -10.96 -7.49
C CYS A 37 10.92 -10.14 -8.76
N ARG A 38 11.43 -10.60 -9.91
CA ARG A 38 11.22 -9.92 -11.19
C ARG A 38 9.75 -10.00 -11.61
N GLN A 39 9.13 -11.18 -11.55
CA GLN A 39 7.73 -11.35 -11.96
C GLN A 39 6.77 -10.52 -11.07
N LYS A 40 6.95 -10.58 -9.75
CA LYS A 40 6.15 -9.78 -8.81
C LYS A 40 6.36 -8.28 -9.02
N TRP A 41 7.57 -7.84 -9.35
CA TRP A 41 7.84 -6.43 -9.64
C TRP A 41 7.18 -5.96 -10.95
N GLU A 42 7.22 -6.79 -12.00
CA GLU A 42 6.54 -6.50 -13.27
C GLU A 42 5.02 -6.37 -13.08
N ILE A 43 4.43 -7.23 -12.25
CA ILE A 43 2.99 -7.19 -11.95
C ILE A 43 2.64 -6.01 -11.04
N ALA A 44 3.48 -5.71 -10.05
CA ALA A 44 3.31 -4.50 -9.24
C ALA A 44 3.31 -3.24 -10.12
N ARG A 45 4.21 -3.18 -11.11
CA ARG A 45 4.26 -2.09 -12.09
C ARG A 45 3.01 -2.02 -12.95
N ALA A 46 2.51 -3.14 -13.45
CA ALA A 46 1.28 -3.20 -14.23
C ALA A 46 0.08 -2.69 -13.41
N TRP A 47 -0.05 -3.18 -12.18
CA TRP A 47 -1.11 -2.74 -11.26
C TRP A 47 -1.07 -1.23 -11.00
N VAL A 48 0.13 -0.64 -10.82
CA VAL A 48 0.27 0.82 -10.64
C VAL A 48 -0.24 1.60 -11.85
N LEU A 49 0.02 1.11 -13.07
CA LEU A 49 -0.45 1.77 -14.30
C LEU A 49 -1.98 1.73 -14.44
N GLU A 50 -2.62 0.71 -13.89
CA GLU A 50 -4.07 0.52 -13.96
C GLU A 50 -4.82 1.24 -12.83
N ASN A 51 -4.18 1.43 -11.67
CA ASN A 51 -4.83 1.88 -10.43
C ASN A 51 -4.41 3.28 -9.97
N SER A 52 -3.48 3.94 -10.67
CA SER A 52 -3.11 5.33 -10.41
C SER A 52 -3.73 6.28 -11.43
N ASP A 53 -4.23 7.42 -10.96
CA ASP A 53 -4.67 8.53 -11.83
C ASP A 53 -3.47 9.32 -12.39
N PHE A 54 -2.26 9.04 -11.90
CA PHE A 54 -1.03 9.73 -12.30
C PHE A 54 -0.10 8.78 -13.07
N ALA A 55 0.53 9.29 -14.13
CA ALA A 55 1.59 8.57 -14.81
C ALA A 55 2.79 8.30 -13.88
N ILE A 56 3.52 7.21 -14.13
CA ILE A 56 4.79 6.93 -13.44
C ILE A 56 5.78 8.04 -13.76
N ARG A 57 6.25 8.75 -12.72
CA ARG A 57 7.20 9.86 -12.80
C ARG A 57 8.63 9.44 -12.48
N SER A 58 8.80 8.36 -11.72
CA SER A 58 10.10 7.82 -11.31
C SER A 58 9.97 6.32 -11.11
N GLU A 59 10.87 5.57 -11.74
CA GLU A 59 10.93 4.11 -11.65
C GLU A 59 12.40 3.69 -11.50
N THR A 60 12.67 2.90 -10.47
CA THR A 60 13.96 2.25 -10.22
C THR A 60 13.72 0.79 -9.87
N ASN A 61 14.79 0.03 -9.63
CA ASN A 61 14.69 -1.34 -9.13
C ASN A 61 14.09 -1.44 -7.71
N GLU A 62 13.92 -0.33 -7.01
CA GLU A 62 13.48 -0.31 -5.61
C GLU A 62 12.22 0.52 -5.41
N ARG A 63 11.79 1.28 -6.43
CA ARG A 63 10.67 2.21 -6.29
C ARG A 63 9.96 2.45 -7.60
N ILE A 64 8.63 2.34 -7.59
CA ILE A 64 7.73 2.85 -8.62
C ILE A 64 6.96 4.01 -8.00
N MET A 65 6.93 5.17 -8.66
CA MET A 65 6.24 6.34 -8.14
C MET A 65 5.35 6.95 -9.22
N ALA A 66 4.05 6.81 -9.01
CA ALA A 66 2.96 7.34 -9.82
C ALA A 66 2.13 8.30 -8.94
N THR A 67 2.69 9.47 -8.66
CA THR A 67 2.11 10.48 -7.75
C THR A 67 2.25 11.89 -8.35
N SER A 68 1.66 12.87 -7.69
CA SER A 68 1.69 14.29 -8.08
C SER A 68 2.26 15.15 -6.96
N ASN A 69 3.07 16.15 -7.30
CA ASN A 69 3.48 17.21 -6.37
C ASN A 69 2.64 18.50 -6.53
N ILE A 70 1.69 18.50 -7.46
CA ILE A 70 0.77 19.62 -7.70
C ILE A 70 -0.41 19.48 -6.74
N THR A 71 -0.54 20.44 -5.83
CA THR A 71 -1.56 20.44 -4.76
C THR A 71 -2.99 20.65 -5.25
N THR A 72 -3.16 21.14 -6.48
CA THR A 72 -4.47 21.33 -7.12
C THR A 72 -4.94 20.10 -7.89
N ASN A 73 -4.09 19.08 -8.06
CA ASN A 73 -4.50 17.85 -8.73
C ASN A 73 -5.40 17.05 -7.81
N SER A 74 -6.32 16.30 -8.41
CA SER A 74 -7.14 15.31 -7.70
C SER A 74 -6.99 13.94 -8.32
N GLY A 75 -7.07 12.91 -7.49
CA GLY A 75 -6.91 11.53 -7.90
C GLY A 75 -6.17 10.67 -6.87
N GLN A 76 -6.05 9.39 -7.19
CA GLN A 76 -5.30 8.40 -6.46
C GLN A 76 -3.86 8.34 -6.97
N GLY A 77 -2.90 8.55 -6.09
CA GLY A 77 -1.48 8.30 -6.34
C GLY A 77 -1.04 6.98 -5.74
N VAL A 78 -0.04 6.37 -6.36
CA VAL A 78 0.51 5.10 -5.90
C VAL A 78 2.03 5.17 -5.87
N THR A 79 2.61 4.75 -4.76
CA THR A 79 4.04 4.49 -4.63
C THR A 79 4.24 3.05 -4.20
N VAL A 80 5.09 2.32 -4.91
CA VAL A 80 5.51 0.97 -4.53
C VAL A 80 6.98 0.99 -4.19
N ILE A 81 7.36 0.37 -3.07
CA ILE A 81 8.74 0.25 -2.60
C ILE A 81 9.09 -1.22 -2.49
N ARG A 82 10.24 -1.62 -3.03
CA ARG A 82 10.85 -2.93 -2.78
C ARG A 82 11.97 -2.76 -1.76
N MET A 83 11.80 -3.34 -0.58
CA MET A 83 12.76 -3.26 0.51
C MET A 83 13.36 -4.62 0.83
N SER A 84 14.63 -4.66 1.20
CA SER A 84 15.30 -5.90 1.63
C SER A 84 14.69 -6.39 2.94
N GLU A 85 14.31 -7.66 3.00
CA GLU A 85 13.73 -8.32 4.16
C GLU A 85 14.30 -9.74 4.29
N GLY A 86 15.08 -10.00 5.33
CA GLY A 86 15.72 -11.29 5.55
C GLY A 86 16.62 -11.71 4.38
N ASN A 87 16.28 -12.82 3.71
CA ASN A 87 16.99 -13.35 2.54
C ASN A 87 16.37 -12.92 1.20
N GLY A 88 15.39 -12.02 1.21
CA GLY A 88 14.64 -11.61 0.03
C GLY A 88 14.19 -10.16 0.12
N TYR A 89 13.03 -9.86 -0.44
CA TYR A 89 12.45 -8.54 -0.44
C TYR A 89 10.97 -8.57 -0.06
N GLN A 90 10.51 -7.50 0.56
CA GLN A 90 9.10 -7.11 0.65
C GLN A 90 8.77 -6.07 -0.41
N ILE A 91 7.54 -6.14 -0.94
CA ILE A 91 7.00 -5.17 -1.90
C ILE A 91 5.82 -4.47 -1.25
N LEU A 92 6.04 -3.21 -0.86
CA LEU A 92 5.09 -2.39 -0.12
C LEU A 92 4.39 -1.40 -1.03
N VAL A 93 3.08 -1.27 -0.90
CA VAL A 93 2.29 -0.25 -1.61
C VAL A 93 1.81 0.84 -0.65
N ASN A 94 2.03 2.08 -1.04
CA ASN A 94 1.41 3.27 -0.46
C ASN A 94 0.44 3.85 -1.48
N VAL A 95 -0.83 3.86 -1.13
CA VAL A 95 -1.87 4.55 -1.89
C VAL A 95 -2.11 5.89 -1.22
N GLU A 96 -2.07 6.96 -1.98
CA GLU A 96 -2.27 8.34 -1.53
C GLU A 96 -3.47 8.94 -2.24
N CYS A 97 -4.17 9.83 -1.55
CA CYS A 97 -5.33 10.51 -2.08
C CYS A 97 -5.07 12.01 -2.16
N PHE A 98 -5.22 12.58 -3.35
CA PHE A 98 -5.09 14.00 -3.61
C PHE A 98 -6.47 14.69 -3.60
N ASN A 99 -7.26 14.47 -2.54
CA ASN A 99 -8.58 15.10 -2.40
C ASN A 99 -8.81 15.62 -0.98
N SER A 100 -9.27 16.86 -0.86
CA SER A 100 -9.58 17.54 0.40
C SER A 100 -10.64 16.83 1.25
N PHE A 101 -11.47 15.97 0.65
CA PHE A 101 -12.54 15.24 1.35
C PHE A 101 -12.19 13.79 1.70
N GLY A 102 -10.96 13.36 1.39
CA GLY A 102 -10.51 11.97 1.54
C GLY A 102 -11.02 11.06 0.42
N CYS A 103 -10.33 9.94 0.21
CA CYS A 103 -10.72 8.91 -0.74
C CYS A 103 -11.19 7.67 0.02
N PRO A 104 -12.43 7.20 -0.20
CA PRO A 104 -12.82 5.89 0.28
C PRO A 104 -12.01 4.81 -0.46
N GLY A 105 -11.77 3.67 0.20
CA GLY A 105 -11.23 2.48 -0.46
C GLY A 105 -9.70 2.37 -0.57
N MET A 106 -8.92 3.30 -0.01
CA MET A 106 -7.44 3.20 -0.08
C MET A 106 -6.91 1.88 0.49
N LEU A 107 -7.41 1.44 1.65
CA LEU A 107 -7.04 0.15 2.23
C LEU A 107 -7.47 -1.02 1.34
N ASP A 108 -8.62 -0.90 0.68
CA ASP A 108 -9.09 -1.93 -0.24
C ASP A 108 -8.19 -2.05 -1.47
N ALA A 109 -7.72 -0.91 -2.01
CA ALA A 109 -6.74 -0.87 -3.09
C ALA A 109 -5.39 -1.47 -2.66
N GLN A 110 -4.94 -1.21 -1.43
CA GLN A 110 -3.72 -1.81 -0.89
C GLN A 110 -3.84 -3.34 -0.73
N ILE A 111 -4.98 -3.82 -0.27
CA ILE A 111 -5.27 -5.27 -0.18
C ILE A 111 -5.34 -5.89 -1.58
N ASP A 112 -5.97 -5.22 -2.53
CA ASP A 112 -6.06 -5.68 -3.92
C ASP A 112 -4.67 -5.80 -4.58
N PHE A 113 -3.79 -4.82 -4.35
CA PHE A 113 -2.39 -4.90 -4.75
C PHE A 113 -1.71 -6.14 -4.17
N ASN A 114 -1.83 -6.37 -2.86
CA ASN A 114 -1.22 -7.53 -2.21
C ASN A 114 -1.70 -8.85 -2.83
N ARG A 115 -3.02 -8.97 -3.04
CA ARG A 115 -3.63 -10.15 -3.67
C ARG A 115 -3.12 -10.36 -5.10
N THR A 116 -3.09 -9.29 -5.89
CA THR A 116 -2.65 -9.34 -7.29
C THR A 116 -1.20 -9.76 -7.43
N VAL A 117 -0.31 -9.17 -6.63
CA VAL A 117 1.13 -9.48 -6.68
C VAL A 117 1.41 -10.89 -6.13
N ASN A 118 0.72 -11.33 -5.08
CA ASN A 118 0.90 -12.68 -4.53
C ASN A 118 0.35 -13.78 -5.45
N ALA A 119 -0.61 -13.47 -6.32
CA ALA A 119 -1.19 -14.43 -7.26
C ALA A 119 -0.18 -14.95 -8.32
N VAL A 120 0.96 -14.29 -8.49
CA VAL A 120 1.95 -14.59 -9.55
C VAL A 120 2.96 -15.67 -9.10
N SER A 121 2.63 -16.40 -8.06
CA SER A 121 3.47 -17.48 -7.53
C SER A 121 3.24 -18.77 -8.34
N ASN A 122 4.16 -19.08 -9.28
CA ASN A 122 4.31 -20.41 -9.89
C ASN A 122 5.79 -20.82 -9.90
#